data_AF-A0A416ME37-F1
#
_entry.id   AF-A0A416ME37-F1
#
_cell.length_a   1.000
_cell.length_b   1.000
_cell.length_c   1.000
_cell.angle_alpha   90.00
_cell.angle_beta   90.00
_cell.angle_gamma   90.00
#
_symmetry.space_group_name_H-M   'P 1'
#
loop_
_entity.id
_entity.type
_entity.pdbx_description
1 polymer ?
#
loop_
_entity_poly.entity_id
_entity_poly.type
_entity_poly.pdbx_seq_one_letter_code
_entity_poly.pdbx_strand_id
1 'polypeptide(L)'
;MEGFNVTDKTYVNKVEWGSNSDSQTTTVTRPTTKIEKTAVAETEQDASGAISAYYAAYSVVINPSGANMNPYADTLSLSDTLTLPKGVTAYLDLDNTGLYYYDASKADYKGTELSSTRYTLQYDEQKNVLNLVVPDETACVFVYRYRIECGAAHAPEISNKVRLYGKFESSTSTIIQNQESGASVNKGSLKIYKVDSDDYTNLLSGAEFEIEKYDSQSNPWSLVSDDNHSDGKYISNAKGEVELPKEFVQETLYRLKETKAPSGYSKLSNPIYFVFMKANTTKESTINAMSSVFSAAGVDANEVKFYETTSKDAVMYVPNENTEIVVKKVWENKNGSTLVNPPTDSIKVTVYRQEQQLAKWTVTVIKKYKEWDGQKQKTLGSFDIAKGSAFTIKLLEQTKGQLSEELQGQCIPVVNKWGKVDHYELRYSSISEDVTIVLEYPIQYASEDPSAYEYDKPEAYESISGSREIAETSNGTKLKNVSLTASNKWSVSWSDLPATGTDADGNTFPYYYTVEETVNIPGYKTTYLNNSGIKTGIIYITNQKEDDKITLPETGGTGTYWYTMGGVLLIAGAAFLIYKKHMQKGGKRIW
;
A
#
# COMPACT_ATOMS: atom_id res chain seq x y z
N MET A 1 -4.79 -0.64 -25.08
CA MET A 1 -5.68 0.19 -24.24
C MET A 1 -6.01 -0.67 -23.05
N GLU A 2 -5.59 -0.26 -21.86
CA GLU A 2 -5.82 -0.97 -20.60
C GLU A 2 -7.31 -1.13 -20.35
N GLY A 3 -7.73 -2.30 -19.85
CA GLY A 3 -9.12 -2.59 -19.51
C GLY A 3 -9.55 -1.74 -18.33
N PHE A 4 -10.10 -0.56 -18.60
CA PHE A 4 -10.75 0.25 -17.59
C PHE A 4 -11.96 -0.51 -17.05
N ASN A 5 -11.95 -0.85 -15.76
CA ASN A 5 -13.18 -1.21 -15.06
C ASN A 5 -14.10 0.02 -15.11
N VAL A 6 -15.26 -0.14 -15.74
CA VAL A 6 -16.24 0.94 -15.88
C VAL A 6 -17.26 0.84 -14.75
N THR A 7 -17.54 1.94 -14.07
CA THR A 7 -18.80 2.07 -13.33
C THR A 7 -19.84 2.75 -14.21
N ASP A 8 -20.97 2.07 -14.39
CA ASP A 8 -22.16 2.61 -15.05
C ASP A 8 -23.06 3.28 -14.02
N LYS A 9 -23.45 4.53 -14.28
CA LYS A 9 -24.51 5.21 -13.52
C LYS A 9 -25.62 5.61 -14.47
N THR A 10 -26.81 5.05 -14.25
CA THR A 10 -28.00 5.34 -15.04
C THR A 10 -28.76 6.51 -14.42
N TYR A 11 -28.91 7.58 -15.19
CA TYR A 11 -29.76 8.71 -14.86
C TYR A 11 -31.09 8.55 -15.58
N VAL A 12 -32.18 8.60 -14.81
CA VAL A 12 -33.54 8.56 -15.33
C VAL A 12 -34.09 9.98 -15.25
N ASN A 13 -34.26 10.62 -16.41
CA ASN A 13 -35.01 11.86 -16.49
C ASN A 13 -36.48 11.48 -16.76
N LYS A 14 -37.34 11.65 -15.76
CA LYS A 14 -38.77 11.32 -15.85
C LYS A 14 -39.59 12.61 -15.88
N VAL A 15 -40.50 12.72 -16.82
CA VAL A 15 -41.47 13.82 -16.92
C VAL A 15 -42.89 13.28 -16.79
N GLU A 16 -43.73 13.99 -16.04
CA GLU A 16 -45.13 13.62 -15.82
C GLU A 16 -46.04 14.80 -16.14
N TRP A 17 -47.13 14.56 -16.86
CA TRP A 17 -48.16 15.58 -17.12
C TRP A 17 -49.56 14.96 -17.15
N GLY A 18 -50.44 15.45 -16.27
CA GLY A 18 -51.78 14.88 -16.11
C GLY A 18 -51.72 13.41 -15.69
N SER A 19 -52.31 12.53 -16.51
CA SER A 19 -52.28 11.07 -16.33
C SER A 19 -51.19 10.37 -17.14
N ASN A 20 -50.31 11.12 -17.81
CA ASN A 20 -49.27 10.56 -18.68
C ASN A 20 -47.88 10.76 -18.05
N SER A 21 -46.97 9.83 -18.32
CA SER A 21 -45.56 9.95 -17.94
C SER A 21 -44.68 9.43 -19.06
N ASP A 22 -43.52 10.05 -19.22
CA ASP A 22 -42.46 9.58 -20.10
C ASP A 22 -41.12 9.63 -19.36
N SER A 23 -40.17 8.78 -19.76
CA SER A 23 -38.86 8.74 -19.14
C SER A 23 -37.77 8.45 -20.15
N GLN A 24 -36.67 9.18 -20.06
CA GLN A 24 -35.45 8.92 -20.80
C GLN A 24 -34.34 8.46 -19.85
N THR A 25 -33.68 7.37 -20.19
CA THR A 25 -32.53 6.85 -19.45
C THR A 25 -31.24 7.20 -20.19
N THR A 26 -30.28 7.80 -19.50
CA THR A 26 -28.90 7.97 -19.98
C THR A 26 -27.97 7.23 -19.04
N THR A 27 -27.22 6.26 -19.56
CA THR A 27 -26.15 5.60 -18.82
C THR A 27 -24.85 6.34 -19.08
N VAL A 28 -24.23 6.86 -18.02
CA VAL A 28 -22.89 7.44 -18.09
C VAL A 28 -21.89 6.39 -17.63
N THR A 29 -21.12 5.92 -18.59
CA THR A 29 -20.01 4.98 -18.46
C THR A 29 -18.76 5.80 -18.13
N ARG A 30 -18.25 5.73 -16.89
CA ARG A 30 -16.99 6.39 -16.50
C ARG A 30 -15.91 5.34 -16.22
N PRO A 31 -14.71 5.43 -16.84
CA PRO A 31 -13.59 4.61 -16.43
C PRO A 31 -13.27 4.90 -14.95
N THR A 32 -13.18 3.86 -14.13
CA THR A 32 -12.74 4.01 -12.74
C THR A 32 -11.23 3.89 -12.69
N THR A 33 -10.55 5.03 -12.70
CA THR A 33 -9.12 5.07 -12.40
C THR A 33 -8.89 4.60 -10.97
N LYS A 34 -8.26 3.43 -10.80
CA LYS A 34 -7.93 2.88 -9.47
C LYS A 34 -6.60 3.39 -8.95
N ILE A 35 -5.70 3.70 -9.87
CA ILE A 35 -4.41 4.30 -9.58
C ILE A 35 -4.02 5.24 -10.71
N GLU A 36 -3.50 6.41 -10.36
CA GLU A 36 -2.97 7.38 -11.30
C GLU A 36 -1.67 7.94 -10.76
N LYS A 37 -0.64 8.00 -11.60
CA LYS A 37 0.68 8.49 -11.22
C LYS A 37 1.07 9.68 -12.08
N THR A 38 1.48 10.76 -11.43
CA THR A 38 2.06 11.94 -12.08
C THR A 38 3.48 12.17 -11.58
N ALA A 39 4.26 12.91 -12.38
CA ALA A 39 5.63 13.28 -12.04
C ALA A 39 5.89 14.75 -12.40
N VAL A 40 6.73 15.39 -11.60
CA VAL A 40 7.23 16.75 -11.81
C VAL A 40 8.73 16.76 -11.49
N ALA A 41 9.53 17.41 -12.34
CA ALA A 41 10.91 17.72 -12.00
C ALA A 41 10.95 19.01 -11.16
N GLU A 42 11.60 18.95 -10.01
CA GLU A 42 11.77 20.09 -9.11
C GLU A 42 13.26 20.40 -8.93
N THR A 43 13.56 21.62 -8.49
CA THR A 43 14.92 22.04 -8.14
C THR A 43 14.89 22.78 -6.82
N GLU A 44 15.96 22.64 -6.03
CA GLU A 44 16.17 23.43 -4.83
C GLU A 44 17.30 24.42 -5.07
N GLN A 45 17.10 25.67 -4.65
CA GLN A 45 18.10 26.73 -4.80
C GLN A 45 18.78 27.03 -3.48
N ASP A 46 20.06 27.37 -3.54
CA ASP A 46 20.80 27.88 -2.39
C ASP A 46 20.46 29.36 -2.10
N ALA A 47 21.06 29.93 -1.05
CA ALA A 47 20.84 31.32 -0.67
C ALA A 47 21.26 32.35 -1.74
N SER A 48 22.05 31.95 -2.73
CA SER A 48 22.48 32.78 -3.87
C SER A 48 21.56 32.67 -5.09
N GLY A 49 20.59 31.74 -5.05
CA GLY A 49 19.69 31.44 -6.17
C GLY A 49 20.25 30.43 -7.17
N ALA A 50 21.41 29.84 -6.91
CA ALA A 50 21.97 28.77 -7.74
C ALA A 50 21.30 27.44 -7.41
N ILE A 51 21.13 26.57 -8.41
CA ILE A 51 20.55 25.24 -8.19
C ILE A 51 21.53 24.40 -7.35
N SER A 52 21.02 23.90 -6.23
CA SER A 52 21.76 23.08 -5.26
C SER A 52 21.39 21.60 -5.31
N ALA A 53 20.19 21.27 -5.80
CA ALA A 53 19.73 19.89 -5.99
C ALA A 53 18.60 19.78 -7.02
N TYR A 54 18.50 18.61 -7.63
CA TYR A 54 17.42 18.21 -8.55
C TYR A 54 16.56 17.13 -7.90
N TYR A 55 15.26 17.16 -8.15
CA TYR A 55 14.34 16.16 -7.64
C TYR A 55 13.38 15.65 -8.73
N ALA A 56 13.08 14.36 -8.65
CA ALA A 56 11.93 13.76 -9.32
C ALA A 56 10.82 13.58 -8.27
N ALA A 57 9.79 14.44 -8.31
CA ALA A 57 8.64 14.41 -7.43
C ALA A 57 7.48 13.64 -8.07
N TYR A 58 6.79 12.84 -7.27
CA TYR A 58 5.71 11.97 -7.72
C TYR A 58 4.46 12.19 -6.87
N SER A 59 3.30 12.09 -7.50
CA SER A 59 2.01 12.01 -6.82
C SER A 59 1.23 10.81 -7.36
N VAL A 60 0.72 9.99 -6.45
CA VAL A 60 -0.03 8.78 -6.77
C VAL A 60 -1.42 8.89 -6.14
N VAL A 61 -2.45 9.04 -6.97
CA VAL A 61 -3.85 8.94 -6.54
C VAL A 61 -4.21 7.47 -6.41
N ILE A 62 -4.70 7.06 -5.24
CA ILE A 62 -4.95 5.67 -4.86
C ILE A 62 -6.42 5.52 -4.52
N ASN A 63 -7.11 4.61 -5.21
CA ASN A 63 -8.51 4.25 -4.97
C ASN A 63 -9.43 5.48 -4.76
N PRO A 64 -9.50 6.43 -5.71
CA PRO A 64 -10.24 7.69 -5.52
C PRO A 64 -11.74 7.50 -5.27
N SER A 65 -12.29 6.31 -5.59
CA SER A 65 -13.67 5.94 -5.29
C SER A 65 -13.90 5.44 -3.86
N GLY A 66 -12.86 5.14 -3.08
CA GLY A 66 -12.96 4.48 -1.77
C GLY A 66 -13.64 3.11 -1.86
N ALA A 67 -13.40 2.36 -2.95
CA ALA A 67 -14.03 1.05 -3.14
C ALA A 67 -13.32 0.01 -2.26
N ASN A 68 -14.07 -0.97 -1.73
CA ASN A 68 -13.45 -2.16 -1.14
C ASN A 68 -12.74 -2.95 -2.25
N MET A 69 -11.41 -3.01 -2.19
CA MET A 69 -10.58 -3.70 -3.17
C MET A 69 -10.04 -5.02 -2.62
N ASN A 70 -9.94 -5.15 -1.30
CA ASN A 70 -9.50 -6.34 -0.60
C ASN A 70 -10.57 -6.82 0.39
N PRO A 71 -11.40 -7.80 0.01
CA PRO A 71 -12.48 -8.28 0.88
C PRO A 71 -11.98 -9.09 2.09
N TYR A 72 -10.67 -9.30 2.23
CA TYR A 72 -10.07 -10.13 3.27
C TYR A 72 -9.24 -9.34 4.30
N ALA A 73 -8.93 -8.06 4.06
CA ALA A 73 -8.19 -7.22 5.00
C ALA A 73 -8.52 -5.74 4.83
N ASP A 74 -8.30 -4.96 5.90
CA ASP A 74 -8.54 -3.51 5.92
C ASP A 74 -7.46 -2.69 5.17
N THR A 75 -6.56 -3.34 4.43
CA THR A 75 -5.38 -2.73 3.81
C THR A 75 -5.10 -3.25 2.41
N LEU A 76 -4.43 -2.41 1.61
CA LEU A 76 -3.94 -2.70 0.28
C LEU A 76 -2.41 -2.58 0.23
N SER A 77 -1.76 -3.51 -0.45
CA SER A 77 -0.33 -3.41 -0.76
C SER A 77 -0.12 -2.55 -2.01
N LEU A 78 0.88 -1.68 -1.98
CA LEU A 78 1.32 -0.89 -3.13
C LEU A 78 2.85 -1.00 -3.25
N SER A 79 3.33 -1.24 -4.47
CA SER A 79 4.76 -1.28 -4.77
C SER A 79 5.08 -0.26 -5.86
N ASP A 80 6.14 0.49 -5.70
CA ASP A 80 6.58 1.53 -6.62
C ASP A 80 8.06 1.35 -6.95
N THR A 81 8.39 1.27 -8.24
CA THR A 81 9.74 0.96 -8.73
C THR A 81 10.28 2.12 -9.57
N LEU A 82 11.32 2.78 -9.06
CA LEU A 82 12.07 3.80 -9.79
C LEU A 82 13.12 3.13 -10.69
N THR A 83 13.14 3.51 -11.96
CA THR A 83 14.15 3.05 -12.92
C THR A 83 15.06 4.20 -13.33
N LEU A 84 16.36 4.03 -13.10
CA LEU A 84 17.38 5.04 -13.37
C LEU A 84 18.26 4.65 -14.57
N PRO A 85 18.68 5.61 -15.40
CA PRO A 85 19.70 5.36 -16.41
C PRO A 85 21.08 5.13 -15.79
N LYS A 86 22.01 4.53 -16.55
CA LYS A 86 23.37 4.23 -16.08
C LYS A 86 24.07 5.51 -15.63
N GLY A 87 24.65 5.49 -14.43
CA GLY A 87 25.44 6.60 -13.89
C GLY A 87 24.63 7.70 -13.20
N VAL A 88 23.31 7.53 -13.06
CA VAL A 88 22.45 8.39 -12.25
C VAL A 88 22.12 7.68 -10.95
N THR A 89 22.17 8.40 -9.83
CA THR A 89 21.80 7.89 -8.51
C THR A 89 20.62 8.67 -7.93
N ALA A 90 19.91 8.06 -6.98
CA ALA A 90 18.75 8.67 -6.35
C ALA A 90 18.77 8.42 -4.84
N TYR A 91 18.29 9.41 -4.07
CA TYR A 91 18.08 9.30 -2.64
C TYR A 91 16.63 9.65 -2.33
N LEU A 92 15.91 8.75 -1.68
CA LEU A 92 14.55 9.05 -1.22
C LEU A 92 14.61 10.22 -0.22
N ASP A 93 13.77 11.23 -0.44
CA ASP A 93 13.57 12.32 0.50
C ASP A 93 12.36 11.99 1.40
N LEU A 94 12.65 11.34 2.53
CA LEU A 94 11.62 10.90 3.47
C LEU A 94 10.93 12.10 4.16
N ASP A 95 11.63 13.22 4.35
CA ASP A 95 11.06 14.44 4.95
C ASP A 95 9.92 15.02 4.10
N ASN A 96 9.91 14.74 2.79
CA ASN A 96 8.89 15.17 1.84
C ASN A 96 8.05 14.00 1.29
N THR A 97 7.97 12.92 2.06
CA THR A 97 7.18 11.73 1.74
C THR A 97 6.01 11.60 2.70
N GLY A 98 4.79 11.45 2.18
CA GLY A 98 3.59 11.34 3.01
C GLY A 98 2.37 10.82 2.27
N LEU A 99 1.40 10.33 3.04
CA LEU A 99 0.11 9.88 2.56
C LEU A 99 -0.97 10.87 3.01
N TYR A 100 -1.91 11.20 2.12
CA TYR A 100 -2.94 12.20 2.36
C TYR A 100 -4.30 11.64 1.98
N TYR A 101 -5.38 12.11 2.61
CA TYR A 101 -6.71 11.88 2.09
C TYR A 101 -6.86 12.53 0.71
N TYR A 102 -7.53 11.84 -0.20
CA TYR A 102 -7.89 12.38 -1.50
C TYR A 102 -9.00 13.45 -1.37
N ASP A 103 -8.75 14.64 -1.92
CA ASP A 103 -9.69 15.74 -1.99
C ASP A 103 -9.83 16.25 -3.43
N ALA A 104 -10.90 15.84 -4.13
CA ALA A 104 -11.18 16.23 -5.50
C ALA A 104 -11.34 17.74 -5.74
N SER A 105 -11.50 18.54 -4.67
CA SER A 105 -11.60 20.01 -4.78
C SER A 105 -10.24 20.72 -4.89
N LYS A 106 -9.14 20.01 -4.61
CA LYS A 106 -7.77 20.53 -4.65
C LYS A 106 -7.10 20.22 -5.99
N ALA A 107 -6.27 21.13 -6.47
CA ALA A 107 -5.57 20.97 -7.74
C ALA A 107 -4.56 19.80 -7.74
N ASP A 108 -3.94 19.53 -6.59
CA ASP A 108 -3.01 18.42 -6.33
C ASP A 108 -3.70 17.22 -5.67
N TYR A 109 -5.02 17.29 -5.51
CA TYR A 109 -5.86 16.32 -4.81
C TYR A 109 -5.50 16.06 -3.34
N LYS A 110 -4.63 16.89 -2.74
CA LYS A 110 -4.05 16.66 -1.42
C LYS A 110 -4.94 17.23 -0.32
N GLY A 111 -5.61 16.36 0.41
CA GLY A 111 -6.42 16.69 1.59
C GLY A 111 -5.59 16.77 2.88
N THR A 112 -6.20 16.34 3.99
CA THR A 112 -5.51 16.23 5.29
C THR A 112 -4.47 15.10 5.24
N GLU A 113 -3.30 15.32 5.80
CA GLU A 113 -2.26 14.29 5.91
C GLU A 113 -2.76 13.13 6.79
N LEU A 114 -2.54 11.92 6.30
CA LEU A 114 -2.83 10.70 7.01
C LEU A 114 -1.73 10.45 8.03
N SER A 115 -2.10 10.09 9.26
CA SER A 115 -1.11 9.74 10.27
C SER A 115 -0.24 8.56 9.80
N SER A 116 1.06 8.58 10.12
CA SER A 116 1.97 7.45 9.89
C SER A 116 1.53 6.17 10.61
N THR A 117 0.55 6.24 11.53
CA THR A 117 -0.05 5.04 12.14
C THR A 117 -1.10 4.35 11.27
N ARG A 118 -1.39 4.89 10.07
CA ARG A 118 -2.42 4.40 9.14
C ARG A 118 -1.85 3.68 7.92
N TYR A 119 -0.55 3.76 7.70
CA TYR A 119 0.14 3.12 6.59
C TYR A 119 1.57 2.77 7.00
N THR A 120 2.22 1.88 6.26
CA THR A 120 3.67 1.64 6.39
C THR A 120 4.38 2.02 5.11
N LEU A 121 5.67 2.33 5.21
CA LEU A 121 6.54 2.58 4.08
C LEU A 121 7.86 1.82 4.25
N GLN A 122 8.25 0.99 3.30
CA GLN A 122 9.58 0.38 3.25
C GLN A 122 10.30 0.85 1.99
N TYR A 123 11.63 0.97 2.06
CA TYR A 123 12.45 1.35 0.92
C TYR A 123 13.62 0.38 0.74
N ASP A 124 13.64 -0.31 -0.41
CA ASP A 124 14.78 -1.07 -0.88
C ASP A 124 15.65 -0.15 -1.74
N GLU A 125 16.68 0.44 -1.13
CA GLU A 125 17.62 1.35 -1.79
C GLU A 125 18.38 0.69 -2.95
N GLN A 126 18.67 -0.61 -2.86
CA GLN A 126 19.42 -1.32 -3.90
C GLN A 126 18.58 -1.53 -5.16
N LYS A 127 17.29 -1.82 -4.99
CA LYS A 127 16.35 -2.02 -6.09
C LYS A 127 15.58 -0.77 -6.49
N ASN A 128 15.70 0.30 -5.70
CA ASN A 128 14.87 1.50 -5.77
C ASN A 128 13.36 1.20 -5.75
N VAL A 129 12.94 0.38 -4.79
CA VAL A 129 11.54 -0.02 -4.64
C VAL A 129 10.97 0.51 -3.33
N LEU A 130 9.86 1.23 -3.40
CA LEU A 130 9.03 1.56 -2.24
C LEU A 130 7.92 0.52 -2.12
N ASN A 131 7.71 -0.01 -0.92
CA ASN A 131 6.57 -0.86 -0.61
C ASN A 131 5.74 -0.19 0.48
N LEU A 132 4.45 -0.03 0.22
CA LEU A 132 3.51 0.58 1.13
C LEU A 132 2.38 -0.39 1.47
N VAL A 133 1.92 -0.33 2.71
CA VAL A 133 0.62 -0.86 3.12
C VAL A 133 -0.27 0.32 3.41
N VAL A 134 -1.33 0.52 2.63
CA VAL A 134 -2.28 1.65 2.74
C VAL A 134 -3.66 1.16 3.16
N PRO A 135 -4.52 1.99 3.77
CA PRO A 135 -5.86 1.54 4.16
C PRO A 135 -6.75 1.25 2.94
N ASP A 136 -7.52 0.17 2.99
CA ASP A 136 -8.58 -0.12 2.02
C ASP A 136 -9.81 0.78 2.27
N GLU A 137 -10.71 0.86 1.29
CA GLU A 137 -11.91 1.70 1.28
C GLU A 137 -11.64 3.20 1.52
N THR A 138 -10.36 3.61 1.49
CA THR A 138 -9.92 4.97 1.78
C THR A 138 -9.26 5.54 0.54
N ALA A 139 -9.82 6.64 0.02
CA ALA A 139 -9.24 7.36 -1.10
C ALA A 139 -8.04 8.18 -0.62
N CYS A 140 -6.87 7.94 -1.21
CA CYS A 140 -5.60 8.51 -0.76
C CYS A 140 -4.80 9.15 -1.90
N VAL A 141 -3.86 10.03 -1.54
CA VAL A 141 -2.81 10.56 -2.41
C VAL A 141 -1.47 10.33 -1.72
N PHE A 142 -0.60 9.52 -2.32
CA PHE A 142 0.77 9.32 -1.86
C PHE A 142 1.70 10.26 -2.61
N VAL A 143 2.43 11.10 -1.88
CA VAL A 143 3.41 12.04 -2.44
C VAL A 143 4.78 11.75 -1.86
N TYR A 144 5.79 11.85 -2.73
CA TYR A 144 7.19 11.61 -2.37
C TYR A 144 8.08 12.13 -3.48
N ARG A 145 9.36 12.28 -3.19
CA ARG A 145 10.34 12.66 -4.20
C ARG A 145 11.68 12.00 -3.95
N TYR A 146 12.44 11.85 -5.03
CA TYR A 146 13.83 11.43 -4.98
C TYR A 146 14.71 12.62 -5.30
N ARG A 147 15.76 12.86 -4.50
CA ARG A 147 16.88 13.68 -4.95
C ARG A 147 17.65 12.89 -6.00
N ILE A 148 17.90 13.51 -7.13
CA ILE A 148 18.59 12.91 -8.26
C ILE A 148 19.97 13.50 -8.38
N GLU A 149 20.99 12.64 -8.35
CA GLU A 149 22.33 13.03 -8.76
C GLU A 149 22.55 12.52 -10.19
N CYS A 150 22.70 13.47 -11.11
CA CYS A 150 22.76 13.17 -12.53
C CYS A 150 24.14 12.65 -12.98
N GLY A 151 25.17 12.71 -12.15
CA GLY A 151 26.55 12.45 -12.56
C GLY A 151 26.91 13.27 -13.81
N ALA A 152 27.40 12.58 -14.84
CA ALA A 152 27.74 13.19 -16.14
C ALA A 152 26.55 13.32 -17.12
N ALA A 153 25.34 12.91 -16.72
CA ALA A 153 24.17 12.98 -17.60
C ALA A 153 23.59 14.41 -17.62
N HIS A 154 23.35 14.94 -18.83
CA HIS A 154 22.79 16.28 -19.00
C HIS A 154 21.26 16.32 -18.87
N ALA A 155 20.56 15.34 -19.45
CA ALA A 155 19.11 15.28 -19.44
C ALA A 155 18.60 13.84 -19.24
N PRO A 156 18.91 13.19 -18.10
CA PRO A 156 18.46 11.83 -17.86
C PRO A 156 16.93 11.75 -17.79
N GLU A 157 16.35 10.82 -18.55
CA GLU A 157 14.96 10.41 -18.39
C GLU A 157 14.87 9.37 -17.26
N ILE A 158 13.95 9.61 -16.33
CA ILE A 158 13.71 8.78 -15.16
C ILE A 158 12.28 8.26 -15.24
N SER A 159 12.12 6.95 -15.24
CA SER A 159 10.80 6.34 -15.24
C SER A 159 10.46 5.78 -13.88
N ASN A 160 9.17 5.80 -13.55
CA ASN A 160 8.68 5.25 -12.30
C ASN A 160 7.33 4.56 -12.52
N LYS A 161 7.20 3.35 -11.98
CA LYS A 161 6.03 2.49 -12.13
C LYS A 161 5.48 2.11 -10.77
N VAL A 162 4.19 2.39 -10.56
CA VAL A 162 3.44 1.96 -9.38
C VAL A 162 2.54 0.78 -9.73
N ARG A 163 2.39 -0.15 -8.78
CA ARG A 163 1.45 -1.26 -8.82
C ARG A 163 0.68 -1.32 -7.49
N LEU A 164 -0.64 -1.25 -7.57
CA LEU A 164 -1.56 -1.36 -6.44
C LEU A 164 -2.25 -2.73 -6.46
N TYR A 165 -2.15 -3.41 -5.34
CA TYR A 165 -2.84 -4.67 -5.04
C TYR A 165 -2.59 -5.73 -6.12
N GLY A 166 -1.36 -5.82 -6.63
CA GLY A 166 -0.94 -6.75 -7.69
C GLY A 166 -1.53 -6.50 -9.08
N LYS A 167 -2.60 -5.69 -9.19
CA LYS A 167 -3.51 -5.64 -10.34
C LYS A 167 -3.42 -4.35 -11.14
N PHE A 168 -3.46 -3.23 -10.45
CA PHE A 168 -3.59 -1.93 -11.10
C PHE A 168 -2.22 -1.29 -11.17
N GLU A 169 -1.85 -0.79 -12.34
CA GLU A 169 -0.57 -0.13 -12.51
C GLU A 169 -0.72 1.24 -13.16
N SER A 170 0.23 2.12 -12.88
CA SER A 170 0.39 3.39 -13.57
C SER A 170 1.88 3.68 -13.69
N SER A 171 2.30 4.29 -14.78
CA SER A 171 3.70 4.60 -15.04
C SER A 171 3.82 6.00 -15.60
N THR A 172 4.94 6.64 -15.30
CA THR A 172 5.26 7.96 -15.84
C THR A 172 6.77 8.10 -15.99
N SER A 173 7.19 9.07 -16.80
CA SER A 173 8.59 9.46 -16.95
C SER A 173 8.73 10.96 -16.77
N THR A 174 9.87 11.40 -16.24
CA THR A 174 10.26 12.81 -16.18
C THR A 174 11.71 12.99 -16.62
N ILE A 175 12.04 14.16 -17.14
CA ILE A 175 13.40 14.49 -17.57
C ILE A 175 13.98 15.52 -16.60
N ILE A 176 15.13 15.21 -16.00
CA ILE A 176 15.86 16.15 -15.15
C ILE A 176 16.82 16.96 -16.02
N GLN A 177 16.66 18.28 -16.06
CA GLN A 177 17.56 19.16 -16.82
C GLN A 177 18.75 19.55 -15.94
N ASN A 178 19.84 18.79 -16.04
CA ASN A 178 21.06 19.04 -15.29
C ASN A 178 21.80 20.26 -15.87
N GLN A 179 21.70 21.38 -15.16
CA GLN A 179 22.41 22.61 -15.49
C GLN A 179 23.76 22.56 -14.80
N GLU A 180 24.73 21.95 -15.49
CA GLU A 180 26.12 21.79 -15.03
C GLU A 180 26.64 23.07 -14.36
N SER A 181 26.72 23.07 -13.02
CA SER A 181 27.32 24.15 -12.25
C SER A 181 28.60 23.63 -11.62
N GLY A 182 29.74 24.02 -12.21
CA GLY A 182 31.08 23.46 -11.96
C GLY A 182 31.75 23.87 -10.64
N ALA A 183 31.03 23.93 -9.52
CA ALA A 183 31.65 24.10 -8.21
C ALA A 183 32.13 22.75 -7.68
N SER A 184 33.45 22.56 -7.57
CA SER A 184 34.03 21.35 -7.01
C SER A 184 33.91 21.35 -5.49
N VAL A 185 33.04 20.49 -4.96
CA VAL A 185 32.99 20.18 -3.53
C VAL A 185 33.99 19.05 -3.25
N ASN A 186 34.92 19.28 -2.33
CA ASN A 186 36.04 18.36 -2.06
C ASN A 186 35.77 17.40 -0.88
N LYS A 187 34.67 17.58 -0.16
CA LYS A 187 34.30 16.79 1.02
C LYS A 187 32.79 16.56 1.03
N GLY A 188 32.37 15.33 1.29
CA GLY A 188 30.96 14.98 1.36
C GLY A 188 30.41 15.08 2.78
N SER A 189 29.15 15.45 2.92
CA SER A 189 28.42 15.38 4.19
C SER A 189 27.38 14.26 4.11
N LEU A 190 27.08 13.65 5.26
CA LEU A 190 26.15 12.53 5.36
C LEU A 190 25.12 12.82 6.46
N LYS A 191 23.85 12.59 6.17
CA LYS A 191 22.76 12.56 7.13
C LYS A 191 22.29 11.11 7.28
N ILE A 192 22.22 10.64 8.52
CA ILE A 192 21.70 9.31 8.83
C ILE A 192 20.31 9.44 9.46
N TYR A 193 19.38 8.61 9.01
CA TYR A 193 18.11 8.36 9.66
C TYR A 193 18.03 6.94 10.17
N LYS A 194 17.88 6.78 11.48
CA LYS A 194 17.57 5.51 12.13
C LYS A 194 16.07 5.25 12.01
N VAL A 195 15.72 4.13 11.39
CA VAL A 195 14.33 3.75 11.09
C VAL A 195 14.00 2.33 11.55
N ASP A 196 12.71 2.03 11.64
CA ASP A 196 12.18 0.67 11.72
C ASP A 196 12.30 -0.01 10.34
N SER A 197 12.73 -1.27 10.30
CA SER A 197 12.90 -2.01 9.03
C SER A 197 11.59 -2.22 8.28
N ASP A 198 10.49 -2.37 9.02
CA ASP A 198 9.18 -2.66 8.43
C ASP A 198 8.38 -1.39 8.13
N ASP A 199 8.81 -0.25 8.67
CA ASP A 199 8.16 1.05 8.48
C ASP A 199 9.13 2.24 8.67
N TYR A 200 9.64 2.76 7.57
CA TYR A 200 10.56 3.87 7.51
C TYR A 200 9.93 5.18 8.01
N THR A 201 8.60 5.28 8.09
CA THR A 201 7.95 6.42 8.72
C THR A 201 8.06 6.41 10.25
N ASN A 202 8.44 5.26 10.84
CA ASN A 202 8.73 5.11 12.25
C ASN A 202 10.23 5.34 12.54
N LEU A 203 10.56 6.60 12.85
CA LEU A 203 11.92 7.06 13.16
C LEU A 203 12.32 6.67 14.60
N LEU A 204 13.53 6.14 14.79
CA LEU A 204 13.94 5.53 16.07
C LEU A 204 15.02 6.34 16.78
N SER A 205 14.74 6.74 18.02
CA SER A 205 15.70 7.43 18.89
C SER A 205 16.54 6.48 19.75
N GLY A 206 17.76 6.89 20.09
CA GLY A 206 18.61 6.23 21.09
C GLY A 206 19.48 5.09 20.57
N ALA A 207 19.58 4.92 19.24
CA ALA A 207 20.64 4.09 18.65
C ALA A 207 21.99 4.77 18.84
N GLU A 208 23.03 4.02 19.17
CA GLU A 208 24.41 4.52 19.31
C GLU A 208 25.27 3.96 18.19
N PHE A 209 26.11 4.82 17.60
CA PHE A 209 26.98 4.51 16.49
C PHE A 209 28.42 4.95 16.74
N GLU A 210 29.35 4.21 16.15
CA GLU A 210 30.74 4.62 15.94
C GLU A 210 31.03 4.65 14.44
N ILE A 211 31.79 5.64 13.99
CA ILE A 211 32.31 5.70 12.62
C ILE A 211 33.81 5.51 12.67
N GLU A 212 34.33 4.60 11.85
CA GLU A 212 35.76 4.42 11.67
C GLU A 212 36.15 4.61 10.20
N LYS A 213 37.33 5.17 9.98
CA LYS A 213 37.96 5.26 8.66
C LYS A 213 39.13 4.29 8.56
N TYR A 214 39.27 3.65 7.40
CA TYR A 214 40.38 2.76 7.12
C TYR A 214 41.62 3.57 6.71
N ASP A 215 42.74 3.36 7.39
CA ASP A 215 44.03 3.94 6.99
C ASP A 215 44.77 2.98 6.05
N SER A 216 44.92 3.39 4.78
CA SER A 216 45.59 2.61 3.75
C SER A 216 47.10 2.46 3.95
N GLN A 217 47.72 3.29 4.79
CA GLN A 217 49.17 3.25 5.04
C GLN A 217 49.53 2.31 6.18
N SER A 218 48.75 2.33 7.26
CA SER A 218 49.03 1.50 8.43
C SER A 218 48.18 0.24 8.52
N ASN A 219 47.10 0.14 7.73
CA ASN A 219 46.06 -0.91 7.76
C ASN A 219 45.21 -1.08 9.06
N PRO A 220 45.11 -0.15 10.03
CA PRO A 220 44.10 -0.17 11.06
C PRO A 220 42.86 0.66 10.67
N TRP A 221 41.77 0.36 11.36
CA TRP A 221 40.62 1.26 11.47
C TRP A 221 40.88 2.29 12.55
N SER A 222 40.56 3.56 12.27
CA SER A 222 40.68 4.67 13.23
C SER A 222 39.34 5.35 13.46
N LEU A 223 39.01 5.64 14.72
CA LEU A 223 37.75 6.28 15.10
C LEU A 223 37.67 7.71 14.55
N VAL A 224 36.50 8.06 14.00
CA VAL A 224 36.16 9.43 13.59
C VAL A 224 35.47 10.11 14.77
N SER A 225 36.01 11.25 15.19
CA SER A 225 35.44 12.13 16.23
C SER A 225 35.44 13.57 15.74
N ASP A 226 34.59 14.39 16.34
CA ASP A 226 34.51 15.84 16.13
C ASP A 226 34.35 16.57 17.48
N ASP A 227 34.30 17.89 17.45
CA ASP A 227 34.21 18.72 18.66
C ASP A 227 32.94 18.46 19.49
N ASN A 228 31.84 18.07 18.86
CA ASN A 228 30.57 17.73 19.51
C ASN A 228 30.57 16.26 20.00
N HIS A 229 31.39 15.39 19.39
CA HIS A 229 31.46 13.96 19.66
C HIS A 229 32.91 13.50 19.92
N SER A 230 33.55 14.09 20.94
CA SER A 230 34.96 13.82 21.28
C SER A 230 35.24 12.36 21.68
N ASP A 231 34.21 11.61 22.07
CA ASP A 231 34.26 10.17 22.36
C ASP A 231 34.01 9.29 21.12
N GLY A 232 33.71 9.90 19.96
CA GLY A 232 33.40 9.24 18.69
C GLY A 232 32.07 8.50 18.67
N LYS A 233 31.16 8.83 19.59
CA LYS A 233 29.83 8.23 19.69
C LYS A 233 28.77 9.17 19.13
N TYR A 234 27.93 8.64 18.25
CA TYR A 234 26.85 9.38 17.62
C TYR A 234 25.51 8.72 17.95
N ILE A 235 24.53 9.52 18.39
CA ILE A 235 23.27 8.99 18.92
C ILE A 235 22.09 9.51 18.11
N SER A 236 21.15 8.64 17.73
CA SER A 236 19.94 9.06 17.02
C SER A 236 19.00 9.85 17.95
N ASN A 237 18.55 11.01 17.48
CA ASN A 237 17.68 11.91 18.22
C ASN A 237 16.19 11.49 18.14
N ALA A 238 15.27 12.32 18.67
CA ALA A 238 13.82 12.04 18.66
C ALA A 238 13.19 11.96 17.25
N LYS A 239 13.88 12.47 16.23
CA LYS A 239 13.52 12.35 14.81
C LYS A 239 14.31 11.25 14.10
N GLY A 240 14.99 10.37 14.84
CA GLY A 240 15.85 9.33 14.30
C GLY A 240 17.10 9.85 13.58
N GLU A 241 17.34 11.17 13.56
CA GLU A 241 18.52 11.74 12.89
C GLU A 241 19.76 11.56 13.75
N VAL A 242 20.89 11.27 13.11
CA VAL A 242 22.21 11.24 13.76
C VAL A 242 23.02 12.44 13.27
N GLU A 243 23.46 13.28 14.18
CA GLU A 243 24.39 14.38 13.87
C GLU A 243 25.77 13.80 13.60
N LEU A 244 26.34 14.07 12.42
CA LEU A 244 27.62 13.54 11.99
C LEU A 244 28.65 14.65 11.74
N PRO A 245 29.95 14.30 11.65
CA PRO A 245 30.95 15.22 11.12
C PRO A 245 30.53 15.70 9.73
N LYS A 246 30.60 17.00 9.49
CA LYS A 246 30.17 17.61 8.21
C LYS A 246 31.05 17.25 7.02
N GLU A 247 32.17 16.59 7.24
CA GLU A 247 33.25 16.49 6.26
C GLU A 247 33.85 15.08 6.21
N PHE A 248 33.41 14.30 5.22
CA PHE A 248 33.99 13.01 4.85
C PHE A 248 34.92 13.18 3.64
N VAL A 249 36.12 12.62 3.76
CA VAL A 249 37.14 12.64 2.71
C VAL A 249 36.76 11.68 1.58
N GLN A 250 36.88 12.15 0.33
CA GLN A 250 36.69 11.35 -0.87
C GLN A 250 37.66 10.16 -0.93
N GLU A 251 37.27 9.08 -1.61
CA GLU A 251 38.08 7.86 -1.78
C GLU A 251 38.65 7.29 -0.46
N THR A 252 37.92 7.50 0.64
CA THR A 252 38.25 6.93 1.95
C THR A 252 37.16 5.94 2.31
N LEU A 253 37.56 4.73 2.71
CA LEU A 253 36.64 3.70 3.16
C LEU A 253 36.27 3.96 4.62
N TYR A 254 34.98 4.19 4.86
CA TYR A 254 34.40 4.30 6.19
C TYR A 254 33.55 3.08 6.52
N ARG A 255 33.39 2.81 7.81
CA ARG A 255 32.35 1.91 8.30
C ARG A 255 31.60 2.53 9.47
N LEU A 256 30.28 2.46 9.41
CA LEU A 256 29.35 2.82 10.47
C LEU A 256 28.99 1.55 11.25
N LYS A 257 29.32 1.53 12.54
CA LYS A 257 28.97 0.44 13.45
C LYS A 257 27.86 0.88 14.37
N GLU A 258 26.76 0.13 14.41
CA GLU A 258 25.80 0.28 15.50
C GLU A 258 26.35 -0.41 16.76
N THR A 259 26.64 0.36 17.79
CA THR A 259 27.14 -0.15 19.08
C THR A 259 25.99 -0.50 20.02
N LYS A 260 24.85 0.19 19.90
CA LYS A 260 23.63 -0.05 20.67
C LYS A 260 22.39 0.20 19.83
N ALA A 261 21.46 -0.76 19.81
CA ALA A 261 20.16 -0.60 19.17
C ALA A 261 19.20 0.25 20.02
N PRO A 262 18.17 0.85 19.40
CA PRO A 262 17.01 1.37 20.12
C PRO A 262 16.33 0.29 20.98
N SER A 263 15.62 0.70 22.04
CA SER A 263 14.87 -0.23 22.88
C SER A 263 13.80 -0.98 22.08
N GLY A 264 13.72 -2.31 22.22
CA GLY A 264 12.77 -3.14 21.49
C GLY A 264 13.18 -3.49 20.05
N TYR A 265 14.42 -3.20 19.67
CA TYR A 265 14.97 -3.47 18.34
C TYR A 265 16.23 -4.31 18.40
N SER A 266 16.44 -5.12 17.36
CA SER A 266 17.69 -5.85 17.17
C SER A 266 18.80 -4.89 16.74
N LYS A 267 20.03 -5.19 17.14
CA LYS A 267 21.21 -4.44 16.69
C LYS A 267 21.68 -4.99 15.35
N LEU A 268 22.13 -4.12 14.45
CA LEU A 268 22.80 -4.54 13.24
C LEU A 268 24.00 -5.44 13.57
N SER A 269 24.03 -6.60 12.92
CA SER A 269 25.10 -7.59 13.07
C SER A 269 26.38 -7.17 12.35
N ASN A 270 26.22 -6.52 11.19
CA ASN A 270 27.31 -6.07 10.34
C ASN A 270 27.35 -4.54 10.26
N PRO A 271 28.55 -3.94 10.17
CA PRO A 271 28.67 -2.51 9.92
C PRO A 271 28.24 -2.16 8.48
N ILE A 272 27.86 -0.91 8.27
CA ILE A 272 27.57 -0.37 6.94
C ILE A 272 28.83 0.31 6.41
N TYR A 273 29.35 -0.17 5.28
CA TYR A 273 30.51 0.43 4.62
C TYR A 273 30.08 1.49 3.63
N PHE A 274 30.80 2.61 3.58
CA PHE A 274 30.53 3.67 2.63
C PHE A 274 31.77 4.44 2.17
N VAL A 275 31.67 5.04 0.99
CA VAL A 275 32.70 5.85 0.33
C VAL A 275 32.05 7.06 -0.34
N PHE A 276 32.65 8.24 -0.16
CA PHE A 276 32.36 9.38 -1.02
C PHE A 276 33.25 9.34 -2.27
N MET A 277 32.63 9.38 -3.44
CA MET A 277 33.30 9.38 -4.74
C MET A 277 33.90 10.74 -5.05
N LYS A 278 34.97 10.76 -5.84
CA LYS A 278 35.46 12.00 -6.45
C LYS A 278 34.39 12.60 -7.36
N ALA A 279 34.36 13.92 -7.44
CA ALA A 279 33.50 14.63 -8.38
C ALA A 279 33.71 14.11 -9.81
N ASN A 280 32.61 13.95 -10.56
CA ASN A 280 32.61 13.48 -11.96
C ASN A 280 33.24 12.09 -12.18
N THR A 281 33.22 11.21 -11.16
CA THR A 281 33.65 9.81 -11.30
C THR A 281 32.47 8.85 -11.17
N THR A 282 32.61 7.63 -11.67
CA THR A 282 31.59 6.59 -11.56
C THR A 282 31.88 5.66 -10.38
N LYS A 283 30.84 4.93 -9.92
CA LYS A 283 30.99 3.82 -8.97
C LYS A 283 32.08 2.85 -9.44
N GLU A 284 32.04 2.44 -10.70
CA GLU A 284 32.98 1.49 -11.29
C GLU A 284 34.43 2.01 -11.28
N SER A 285 34.65 3.29 -11.65
CA SER A 285 36.00 3.88 -11.58
C SER A 285 36.51 4.01 -10.14
N THR A 286 35.61 4.34 -9.20
CA THR A 286 35.96 4.44 -7.77
C THR A 286 36.33 3.06 -7.22
N ILE A 287 35.58 2.02 -7.59
CA ILE A 287 35.88 0.63 -7.21
C ILE A 287 37.27 0.23 -7.68
N ASN A 288 37.61 0.52 -8.94
CA ASN A 288 38.92 0.21 -9.49
C ASN A 288 40.04 0.97 -8.77
N ALA A 289 39.85 2.27 -8.52
CA ALA A 289 40.81 3.12 -7.82
C ALA A 289 41.08 2.66 -6.38
N MET A 290 40.05 2.18 -5.69
CA MET A 290 40.13 1.73 -4.28
C MET A 290 40.29 0.21 -4.12
N SER A 291 40.52 -0.54 -5.20
CA SER A 291 40.59 -2.01 -5.18
C SER A 291 41.61 -2.58 -4.18
N SER A 292 42.77 -1.94 -4.02
CA SER A 292 43.77 -2.32 -3.02
C SER A 292 43.31 -2.07 -1.59
N VAL A 293 42.56 -0.99 -1.36
CA VAL A 293 41.98 -0.64 -0.04
C VAL A 293 40.93 -1.67 0.35
N PHE A 294 39.99 -2.00 -0.53
CA PHE A 294 38.97 -3.03 -0.28
C PHE A 294 39.59 -4.40 0.00
N SER A 295 40.59 -4.79 -0.79
CA SER A 295 41.31 -6.04 -0.61
C SER A 295 42.04 -6.11 0.73
N ALA A 296 42.73 -5.03 1.12
CA ALA A 296 43.45 -4.96 2.40
C ALA A 296 42.49 -4.94 3.60
N ALA A 297 41.35 -4.25 3.48
CA ALA A 297 40.32 -4.18 4.51
C ALA A 297 39.44 -5.45 4.60
N GLY A 298 39.50 -6.34 3.61
CA GLY A 298 38.66 -7.53 3.53
C GLY A 298 37.17 -7.22 3.29
N VAL A 299 36.88 -6.15 2.53
CA VAL A 299 35.52 -5.67 2.26
C VAL A 299 35.17 -5.92 0.80
N ASP A 300 34.01 -6.55 0.53
CA ASP A 300 33.49 -6.66 -0.83
C ASP A 300 32.94 -5.29 -1.28
N ALA A 301 33.45 -4.78 -2.41
CA ALA A 301 33.01 -3.51 -2.98
C ALA A 301 31.51 -3.50 -3.34
N ASN A 302 30.86 -4.65 -3.51
CA ASN A 302 29.42 -4.74 -3.73
C ASN A 302 28.59 -4.42 -2.48
N GLU A 303 29.18 -4.56 -1.29
CA GLU A 303 28.53 -4.24 0.00
C GLU A 303 28.76 -2.78 0.43
N VAL A 304 29.53 -2.02 -0.34
CA VAL A 304 29.86 -0.61 -0.05
C VAL A 304 28.83 0.32 -0.68
N LYS A 305 28.32 1.27 0.12
CA LYS A 305 27.51 2.39 -0.38
C LYS A 305 28.40 3.49 -0.96
N PHE A 306 28.07 3.97 -2.16
CA PHE A 306 28.84 5.01 -2.85
C PHE A 306 28.01 6.28 -2.96
N TYR A 307 28.54 7.38 -2.44
CA TYR A 307 27.88 8.68 -2.46
C TYR A 307 28.62 9.66 -3.36
N GLU A 308 27.87 10.46 -4.12
CA GLU A 308 28.44 11.60 -4.84
C GLU A 308 28.77 12.73 -3.86
N THR A 309 29.83 13.48 -4.12
CA THR A 309 30.16 14.66 -3.32
C THR A 309 29.47 15.88 -3.90
N THR A 310 28.44 16.38 -3.22
CA THR A 310 27.65 17.53 -3.67
C THR A 310 27.51 18.58 -2.57
N SER A 311 26.83 19.69 -2.86
CA SER A 311 26.54 20.73 -1.87
C SER A 311 25.48 20.32 -0.83
N LYS A 312 24.83 19.16 -1.03
CA LYS A 312 23.79 18.61 -0.16
C LYS A 312 24.26 17.33 0.52
N ASP A 313 23.84 17.14 1.76
CA ASP A 313 24.14 15.93 2.53
C ASP A 313 23.63 14.68 1.80
N ALA A 314 24.48 13.69 1.58
CA ALA A 314 24.01 12.35 1.24
C ALA A 314 23.06 11.84 2.34
N VAL A 315 22.11 10.99 1.98
CA VAL A 315 21.14 10.43 2.94
C VAL A 315 21.36 8.93 3.06
N MET A 316 21.43 8.43 4.30
CA MET A 316 21.50 7.02 4.62
C MET A 316 20.41 6.63 5.60
N TYR A 317 19.59 5.66 5.22
CA TYR A 317 18.64 5.01 6.13
C TYR A 317 19.31 3.80 6.78
N VAL A 318 19.14 3.66 8.09
CA VAL A 318 19.69 2.59 8.91
C VAL A 318 18.53 1.87 9.61
N PRO A 319 17.98 0.80 9.01
CA PRO A 319 16.83 0.06 9.54
C PRO A 319 17.24 -0.92 10.66
N ASN A 320 16.44 -1.05 11.71
CA ASN A 320 16.53 -2.19 12.64
C ASN A 320 15.20 -2.94 12.68
N GLU A 321 15.29 -4.24 12.89
CA GLU A 321 14.12 -5.10 13.05
C GLU A 321 13.56 -4.98 14.47
N ASN A 322 12.25 -4.83 14.58
CA ASN A 322 11.56 -4.85 15.86
C ASN A 322 11.61 -6.27 16.45
N THR A 323 11.84 -6.40 17.75
CA THR A 323 11.94 -7.69 18.45
C THR A 323 10.74 -7.99 19.36
N GLU A 324 9.75 -7.10 19.40
CA GLU A 324 8.59 -7.15 20.27
C GLU A 324 7.30 -7.22 19.47
N ILE A 325 6.21 -7.66 20.09
CA ILE A 325 4.87 -7.30 19.64
C ILE A 325 4.46 -6.06 20.41
N VAL A 326 4.19 -4.97 19.69
CA VAL A 326 3.73 -3.70 20.26
C VAL A 326 2.31 -3.43 19.81
N VAL A 327 1.42 -3.08 20.73
CA VAL A 327 0.05 -2.69 20.41
C VAL A 327 -0.14 -1.24 20.80
N LYS A 328 -0.49 -0.41 19.83
CA LYS A 328 -0.73 1.02 20.01
C LYS A 328 -2.16 1.36 19.65
N LYS A 329 -2.83 2.11 20.53
CA LYS A 329 -4.16 2.67 20.29
C LYS A 329 -4.05 4.12 19.85
N VAL A 330 -4.73 4.43 18.75
CA VAL A 330 -4.85 5.77 18.16
C VAL A 330 -6.33 6.17 18.11
N TRP A 331 -6.58 7.47 18.30
CA TRP A 331 -7.89 8.07 18.27
C TRP A 331 -7.92 9.19 17.24
N GLU A 332 -8.90 9.17 16.35
CA GLU A 332 -9.00 10.11 15.23
C GLU A 332 -10.39 10.75 15.16
N ASN A 333 -10.40 12.02 14.77
CA ASN A 333 -11.60 12.72 14.35
C ASN A 333 -12.10 12.17 13.00
N LYS A 334 -13.30 12.59 12.59
CA LYS A 334 -13.89 12.22 11.29
C LYS A 334 -12.94 12.46 10.12
N ASN A 335 -12.24 13.59 10.12
CA ASN A 335 -11.30 13.98 9.06
C ASN A 335 -9.92 13.29 9.17
N GLY A 336 -9.75 12.32 10.07
CA GLY A 336 -8.51 11.59 10.32
C GLY A 336 -7.45 12.34 11.13
N SER A 337 -7.70 13.59 11.52
CA SER A 337 -6.82 14.29 12.46
C SER A 337 -6.87 13.65 13.85
N THR A 338 -5.78 13.73 14.61
CA THR A 338 -5.72 13.17 15.97
C THR A 338 -6.80 13.75 16.89
N LEU A 339 -7.52 12.88 17.60
CA LEU A 339 -8.49 13.26 18.62
C LEU A 339 -7.79 13.51 19.95
N VAL A 340 -7.88 14.74 20.44
CA VAL A 340 -7.42 15.12 21.78
C VAL A 340 -8.60 14.92 22.75
N ASN A 341 -8.43 14.06 23.76
CA ASN A 341 -9.46 13.58 24.71
C ASN A 341 -10.40 12.50 24.14
N PRO A 342 -9.98 11.22 24.18
CA PRO A 342 -10.84 10.12 23.77
C PRO A 342 -12.08 9.98 24.66
N PRO A 343 -13.16 9.36 24.16
CA PRO A 343 -14.44 9.21 24.89
C PRO A 343 -14.40 8.20 26.05
N THR A 344 -13.23 7.60 26.32
CA THR A 344 -13.00 6.63 27.40
C THR A 344 -11.57 6.75 27.91
N ASP A 345 -11.36 6.47 29.18
CA ASP A 345 -10.04 6.44 29.81
C ASP A 345 -9.30 5.11 29.56
N SER A 346 -10.03 4.08 29.09
CA SER A 346 -9.47 2.75 28.84
C SER A 346 -10.21 1.99 27.75
N ILE A 347 -9.44 1.22 26.96
CA ILE A 347 -9.95 0.12 26.14
C ILE A 347 -9.34 -1.20 26.59
N LYS A 348 -9.99 -2.31 26.20
CA LYS A 348 -9.48 -3.66 26.43
C LYS A 348 -9.22 -4.37 25.11
N VAL A 349 -8.06 -4.99 25.01
CA VAL A 349 -7.66 -5.79 23.85
C VAL A 349 -7.36 -7.23 24.25
N THR A 350 -7.59 -8.16 23.33
CA THR A 350 -7.10 -9.54 23.44
C THR A 350 -6.08 -9.77 22.33
N VAL A 351 -4.91 -10.28 22.70
CA VAL A 351 -3.86 -10.67 21.76
C VAL A 351 -4.04 -12.17 21.48
N TYR A 352 -4.00 -12.53 20.21
CA TYR A 352 -4.10 -13.89 19.72
C TYR A 352 -2.80 -14.29 19.04
N ARG A 353 -2.51 -15.59 19.07
CA ARG A 353 -1.53 -16.23 18.20
C ARG A 353 -2.24 -17.23 17.29
N GLN A 354 -1.69 -17.44 16.11
CA GLN A 354 -2.27 -18.34 15.11
C GLN A 354 -1.20 -18.82 14.13
N GLU A 355 -1.55 -19.87 13.39
CA GLU A 355 -0.83 -20.30 12.19
C GLU A 355 -1.37 -19.55 10.97
N GLN A 356 -0.53 -19.36 9.96
CA GLN A 356 -0.92 -18.75 8.70
C GLN A 356 -0.61 -19.63 7.51
N GLN A 357 -1.43 -19.49 6.48
CA GLN A 357 -1.21 -20.03 5.14
C GLN A 357 -1.40 -18.93 4.10
N LEU A 358 -0.88 -19.17 2.91
CA LEU A 358 -1.07 -18.25 1.80
C LEU A 358 -2.56 -18.18 1.43
N ALA A 359 -3.12 -16.98 1.34
CA ALA A 359 -4.50 -16.76 0.94
C ALA A 359 -4.63 -16.94 -0.58
N LYS A 360 -4.81 -18.21 -0.98
CA LYS A 360 -4.87 -18.61 -2.40
C LYS A 360 -6.06 -19.50 -2.72
N TRP A 361 -6.40 -19.55 -4.00
CA TRP A 361 -7.09 -20.68 -4.63
C TRP A 361 -6.15 -21.32 -5.65
N THR A 362 -6.33 -22.61 -5.90
CA THR A 362 -5.58 -23.34 -6.92
C THR A 362 -6.45 -23.57 -8.15
N VAL A 363 -5.98 -23.08 -9.30
CA VAL A 363 -6.56 -23.38 -10.62
C VAL A 363 -5.74 -24.47 -11.28
N THR A 364 -6.36 -25.62 -11.52
CA THR A 364 -5.74 -26.70 -12.31
C THR A 364 -6.31 -26.70 -13.70
N VAL A 365 -5.48 -26.52 -14.72
CA VAL A 365 -5.90 -26.59 -16.12
C VAL A 365 -5.57 -27.96 -16.66
N ILE A 366 -6.59 -28.67 -17.17
CA ILE A 366 -6.42 -29.98 -17.79
C ILE A 366 -6.90 -29.96 -19.24
N LYS A 367 -6.22 -30.75 -20.06
CA LYS A 367 -6.58 -31.05 -21.44
C LYS A 367 -7.25 -32.40 -21.50
N LYS A 368 -8.46 -32.49 -22.06
CA LYS A 368 -9.13 -33.76 -22.40
C LYS A 368 -9.19 -33.94 -23.90
N TYR A 369 -8.78 -35.09 -24.41
CA TYR A 369 -8.66 -35.35 -25.84
C TYR A 369 -8.82 -36.83 -26.16
N LYS A 370 -9.15 -37.16 -27.41
CA LYS A 370 -9.33 -38.57 -27.84
C LYS A 370 -8.06 -39.15 -28.46
N GLU A 371 -7.72 -40.36 -28.04
CA GLU A 371 -6.77 -41.25 -28.70
C GLU A 371 -7.51 -42.51 -29.22
N TRP A 372 -6.77 -43.38 -29.93
CA TRP A 372 -7.32 -44.60 -30.54
C TRP A 372 -7.87 -45.60 -29.51
N ASP A 373 -7.41 -45.54 -28.25
CA ASP A 373 -7.80 -46.42 -27.15
C ASP A 373 -8.72 -45.75 -26.12
N GLY A 374 -9.20 -44.53 -26.37
CA GLY A 374 -10.21 -43.85 -25.55
C GLY A 374 -9.96 -42.36 -25.28
N GLN A 375 -10.72 -41.82 -24.32
CA GLN A 375 -10.52 -40.45 -23.82
C GLN A 375 -9.28 -40.41 -22.91
N LYS A 376 -8.39 -39.46 -23.17
CA LYS A 376 -7.19 -39.17 -22.39
C LYS A 376 -7.32 -37.81 -21.70
N GLN A 377 -6.56 -37.64 -20.63
CA GLN A 377 -6.41 -36.35 -19.97
C GLN A 377 -4.96 -36.07 -19.58
N LYS A 378 -4.55 -34.81 -19.65
CA LYS A 378 -3.22 -34.33 -19.25
C LYS A 378 -3.36 -33.03 -18.45
N THR A 379 -2.68 -32.92 -17.31
CA THR A 379 -2.54 -31.64 -16.61
C THR A 379 -1.61 -30.73 -17.39
N LEU A 380 -2.09 -29.53 -17.74
CA LEU A 380 -1.32 -28.51 -18.43
C LEU A 380 -0.60 -27.58 -17.44
N GLY A 381 -1.22 -27.32 -16.29
CA GLY A 381 -0.63 -26.51 -15.24
C GLY A 381 -1.49 -26.49 -13.98
N SER A 382 -0.87 -26.11 -12.87
CA SER A 382 -1.51 -25.84 -11.60
C SER A 382 -0.99 -24.48 -11.12
N PHE A 383 -1.91 -23.56 -10.84
CA PHE A 383 -1.61 -22.16 -10.59
C PHE A 383 -2.22 -21.75 -9.25
N ASP A 384 -1.36 -21.31 -8.34
CA ASP A 384 -1.79 -20.64 -7.12
C ASP A 384 -2.08 -19.18 -7.45
N ILE A 385 -3.33 -18.78 -7.23
CA ILE A 385 -3.84 -17.46 -7.57
C ILE A 385 -4.38 -16.76 -6.34
N ALA A 386 -4.35 -15.43 -6.33
CA ALA A 386 -4.95 -14.64 -5.26
C ALA A 386 -6.46 -14.92 -5.17
N LYS A 387 -6.99 -15.11 -3.95
CA LYS A 387 -8.42 -15.40 -3.78
C LYS A 387 -9.29 -14.30 -4.40
N GLY A 388 -10.31 -14.70 -5.17
CA GLY A 388 -11.20 -13.77 -5.87
C GLY A 388 -10.57 -13.08 -7.10
N SER A 389 -9.36 -13.46 -7.53
CA SER A 389 -8.77 -12.92 -8.76
C SER A 389 -9.38 -13.54 -10.01
N ALA A 390 -9.22 -12.83 -11.12
CA ALA A 390 -9.50 -13.39 -12.43
C ALA A 390 -8.42 -14.42 -12.83
N PHE A 391 -8.77 -15.29 -13.77
CA PHE A 391 -7.86 -16.21 -14.43
C PHE A 391 -8.14 -16.21 -15.93
N THR A 392 -7.10 -16.02 -16.74
CA THR A 392 -7.23 -15.93 -18.20
C THR A 392 -6.32 -16.93 -18.88
N ILE A 393 -6.88 -17.71 -19.81
CA ILE A 393 -6.13 -18.64 -20.67
C ILE A 393 -6.00 -17.99 -22.05
N LYS A 394 -4.76 -17.76 -22.50
CA LYS A 394 -4.46 -17.19 -23.82
C LYS A 394 -4.25 -18.29 -24.86
N LEU A 395 -5.02 -18.24 -25.93
CA LEU A 395 -5.05 -19.25 -26.98
C LEU A 395 -4.69 -18.61 -28.33
N LEU A 396 -3.86 -19.29 -29.12
CA LEU A 396 -3.69 -18.93 -30.53
C LEU A 396 -4.92 -19.41 -31.32
N GLU A 397 -5.15 -18.83 -32.51
CA GLU A 397 -6.23 -19.24 -33.42
C GLU A 397 -6.22 -20.76 -33.66
N GLN A 398 -5.03 -21.34 -33.85
CA GLN A 398 -4.87 -22.79 -34.08
C GLN A 398 -5.32 -23.60 -32.86
N THR A 399 -4.91 -23.21 -31.66
CA THR A 399 -5.31 -23.88 -30.41
C THR A 399 -6.81 -23.78 -30.18
N LYS A 400 -7.40 -22.60 -30.40
CA LYS A 400 -8.85 -22.38 -30.29
C LYS A 400 -9.61 -23.30 -31.24
N GLY A 401 -9.21 -23.40 -32.50
CA GLY A 401 -9.89 -24.21 -33.52
C GLY A 401 -9.93 -25.71 -33.20
N GLN A 402 -9.11 -26.18 -32.25
CA GLN A 402 -9.08 -27.57 -31.80
C GLN A 402 -9.98 -27.85 -30.58
N LEU A 403 -10.51 -26.81 -29.91
CA LEU A 403 -11.39 -26.95 -28.74
C LEU A 403 -12.81 -27.41 -29.16
N SER A 404 -13.61 -27.85 -28.19
CA SER A 404 -15.05 -28.09 -28.38
C SER A 404 -15.76 -26.81 -28.85
N GLU A 405 -16.83 -26.96 -29.64
CA GLU A 405 -17.61 -25.81 -30.14
C GLU A 405 -18.09 -24.88 -29.02
N GLU A 406 -18.45 -25.45 -27.86
CA GLU A 406 -18.84 -24.70 -26.67
C GLU A 406 -17.73 -23.78 -26.16
N LEU A 407 -16.51 -24.30 -25.99
CA LEU A 407 -15.36 -23.51 -25.53
C LEU A 407 -14.91 -22.50 -26.60
N GLN A 408 -15.01 -22.85 -27.89
CA GLN A 408 -14.74 -21.92 -28.98
C GLN A 408 -15.68 -20.70 -28.93
N GLY A 409 -16.96 -20.92 -28.59
CA GLY A 409 -17.97 -19.88 -28.43
C GLY A 409 -17.72 -18.95 -27.23
N GLN A 410 -16.99 -19.42 -26.20
CA GLN A 410 -16.63 -18.64 -25.02
C GLN A 410 -15.35 -17.81 -25.20
N CYS A 411 -14.54 -18.10 -26.23
CA CYS A 411 -13.27 -17.43 -26.50
C CYS A 411 -13.48 -15.99 -27.01
N ILE A 412 -12.90 -15.02 -26.32
CA ILE A 412 -12.98 -13.60 -26.69
C ILE A 412 -11.77 -13.22 -27.56
N PRO A 413 -11.95 -12.65 -28.76
CA PRO A 413 -10.83 -12.20 -29.59
C PRO A 413 -10.18 -10.95 -28.99
N VAL A 414 -8.85 -10.97 -28.88
CA VAL A 414 -8.04 -9.80 -28.52
C VAL A 414 -7.38 -9.27 -29.79
N VAL A 415 -7.67 -8.01 -30.13
CA VAL A 415 -7.11 -7.35 -31.32
C VAL A 415 -5.92 -6.49 -30.96
N ASN A 416 -4.89 -6.53 -31.80
CA ASN A 416 -3.74 -5.64 -31.67
C ASN A 416 -4.08 -4.22 -32.14
N LYS A 417 -3.11 -3.30 -32.00
CA LYS A 417 -3.25 -1.88 -32.38
C LYS A 417 -3.56 -1.62 -33.87
N TRP A 418 -3.50 -2.64 -34.71
CA TRP A 418 -3.83 -2.57 -36.14
C TRP A 418 -5.19 -3.23 -36.47
N GLY A 419 -5.98 -3.60 -35.45
CA GLY A 419 -7.30 -4.20 -35.62
C GLY A 419 -7.28 -5.68 -36.04
N LYS A 420 -6.11 -6.34 -36.04
CA LYS A 420 -5.99 -7.77 -36.33
C LYS A 420 -6.08 -8.58 -35.04
N VAL A 421 -6.79 -9.72 -35.07
CA VAL A 421 -6.80 -10.68 -33.95
C VAL A 421 -5.38 -11.18 -33.71
N ASP A 422 -4.91 -10.99 -32.49
CA ASP A 422 -3.60 -11.39 -32.01
C ASP A 422 -3.68 -12.77 -31.34
N HIS A 423 -4.61 -12.91 -30.39
CA HIS A 423 -4.92 -14.15 -29.69
C HIS A 423 -6.38 -14.15 -29.21
N TYR A 424 -6.81 -15.26 -28.61
CA TYR A 424 -8.11 -15.40 -27.95
C TYR A 424 -7.93 -15.65 -26.47
N GLU A 425 -8.94 -15.26 -25.68
CA GLU A 425 -8.94 -15.42 -24.24
C GLU A 425 -10.18 -16.17 -23.76
N LEU A 426 -9.98 -17.20 -22.95
CA LEU A 426 -11.00 -17.71 -22.04
C LEU A 426 -10.81 -17.01 -20.70
N ARG A 427 -11.80 -16.22 -20.29
CA ARG A 427 -11.73 -15.36 -19.09
C ARG A 427 -12.65 -15.88 -18.01
N TYR A 428 -12.09 -16.08 -16.83
CA TYR A 428 -12.82 -16.34 -15.60
C TYR A 428 -12.69 -15.10 -14.73
N SER A 429 -13.80 -14.38 -14.52
CA SER A 429 -13.78 -13.04 -13.92
C SER A 429 -13.41 -13.04 -12.42
N SER A 430 -13.72 -14.12 -11.71
CA SER A 430 -13.38 -14.31 -10.31
C SER A 430 -13.36 -15.80 -9.96
N ILE A 431 -12.28 -16.28 -9.34
CA ILE A 431 -12.18 -17.63 -8.78
C ILE A 431 -12.41 -17.55 -7.26
N SER A 432 -13.38 -18.33 -6.77
CA SER A 432 -13.82 -18.30 -5.36
C SER A 432 -13.58 -19.60 -4.60
N GLU A 433 -13.04 -20.61 -5.27
CA GLU A 433 -12.69 -21.92 -4.72
C GLU A 433 -11.63 -22.58 -5.61
N ASP A 434 -11.01 -23.64 -5.11
CA ASP A 434 -10.13 -24.48 -5.92
C ASP A 434 -10.92 -25.08 -7.10
N VAL A 435 -10.42 -24.89 -8.32
CA VAL A 435 -11.16 -25.22 -9.53
C VAL A 435 -10.29 -25.98 -10.53
N THR A 436 -10.91 -26.94 -11.22
CA THR A 436 -10.31 -27.60 -12.38
C THR A 436 -10.97 -27.10 -13.66
N ILE A 437 -10.22 -26.37 -14.49
CA ILE A 437 -10.66 -25.93 -15.82
C ILE A 437 -10.33 -27.03 -16.82
N VAL A 438 -11.35 -27.49 -17.54
CA VAL A 438 -11.23 -28.54 -18.54
C VAL A 438 -11.27 -27.94 -19.94
N LEU A 439 -10.15 -28.04 -20.66
CA LEU A 439 -10.10 -27.76 -22.08
C LEU A 439 -10.38 -29.05 -22.84
N GLU A 440 -11.57 -29.14 -23.45
CA GLU A 440 -11.99 -30.33 -24.20
C GLU A 440 -11.65 -30.18 -25.68
N TYR A 441 -10.95 -31.18 -26.22
CA TYR A 441 -10.50 -31.25 -27.60
C TYR A 441 -11.14 -32.49 -28.27
N PRO A 442 -12.19 -32.32 -29.10
CA PRO A 442 -12.93 -33.44 -29.68
C PRO A 442 -12.16 -34.20 -30.78
N ILE A 443 -11.08 -33.61 -31.29
CA ILE A 443 -10.27 -34.16 -32.38
C ILE A 443 -9.21 -35.16 -31.88
N GLN A 444 -8.85 -36.11 -32.74
CA GLN A 444 -7.75 -37.04 -32.48
C GLN A 444 -6.41 -36.30 -32.60
N TYR A 445 -5.52 -36.44 -31.62
CA TYR A 445 -4.19 -35.82 -31.59
C TYR A 445 -4.16 -34.28 -31.51
N ALA A 446 -4.87 -33.69 -30.53
CA ALA A 446 -4.74 -32.26 -30.24
C ALA A 446 -3.31 -31.91 -29.75
N SER A 447 -2.47 -31.41 -30.65
CA SER A 447 -1.06 -31.08 -30.37
C SER A 447 -0.87 -29.75 -29.66
N GLU A 448 -1.80 -28.80 -29.81
CA GLU A 448 -1.59 -27.43 -29.36
C GLU A 448 -2.06 -27.23 -27.92
N ASP A 449 -1.18 -26.65 -27.11
CA ASP A 449 -1.47 -26.24 -25.74
C ASP A 449 -1.70 -24.71 -25.70
N PRO A 450 -2.32 -24.16 -24.64
CA PRO A 450 -2.45 -22.71 -24.48
C PRO A 450 -1.09 -22.00 -24.53
N SER A 451 -1.09 -20.80 -25.10
CA SER A 451 0.11 -19.99 -25.29
C SER A 451 0.62 -19.35 -24.00
N ALA A 452 -0.28 -18.97 -23.10
CA ALA A 452 0.04 -18.37 -21.80
C ALA A 452 -1.16 -18.43 -20.85
N TYR A 453 -0.86 -18.17 -19.57
CA TYR A 453 -1.84 -17.99 -18.50
C TYR A 453 -1.60 -16.64 -17.84
N GLU A 454 -2.66 -15.92 -17.53
CA GLU A 454 -2.59 -14.63 -16.84
C GLU A 454 -3.47 -14.67 -15.60
N TYR A 455 -2.87 -14.33 -14.46
CA TYR A 455 -3.49 -14.39 -13.14
C TYR A 455 -2.70 -13.57 -12.13
N ASP A 456 -3.37 -13.15 -11.06
CA ASP A 456 -2.75 -12.47 -9.93
C ASP A 456 -2.12 -13.51 -9.01
N LYS A 457 -0.82 -13.38 -8.72
CA LYS A 457 -0.17 -14.23 -7.73
C LYS A 457 -0.67 -13.88 -6.32
N PRO A 458 -0.88 -14.87 -5.45
CA PRO A 458 -1.26 -14.61 -4.07
C PRO A 458 -0.09 -13.99 -3.31
N GLU A 459 -0.34 -12.85 -2.67
CA GLU A 459 0.61 -12.14 -1.82
C GLU A 459 0.14 -12.04 -0.35
N ALA A 460 -1.16 -12.25 -0.11
CA ALA A 460 -1.76 -12.18 1.21
C ALA A 460 -1.69 -13.53 1.94
N TYR A 461 -1.67 -13.46 3.27
CA TYR A 461 -1.77 -14.62 4.16
C TYR A 461 -3.08 -14.56 4.96
N GLU A 462 -3.60 -15.73 5.31
CA GLU A 462 -4.79 -15.89 6.14
C GLU A 462 -4.52 -16.89 7.26
N SER A 463 -5.30 -16.80 8.35
CA SER A 463 -5.21 -17.76 9.45
C SER A 463 -5.62 -19.15 9.01
N ILE A 464 -4.90 -20.18 9.46
CA ILE A 464 -5.37 -21.57 9.34
C ILE A 464 -6.57 -21.76 10.26
N SER A 465 -7.69 -22.25 9.72
CA SER A 465 -8.93 -22.46 10.48
C SER A 465 -8.68 -23.33 11.71
N GLY A 466 -9.14 -22.86 12.88
CA GLY A 466 -8.98 -23.56 14.16
C GLY A 466 -7.64 -23.34 14.89
N SER A 467 -6.65 -22.70 14.27
CA SER A 467 -5.34 -22.44 14.91
C SER A 467 -5.31 -21.23 15.86
N ARG A 468 -6.32 -20.35 15.78
CA ARG A 468 -6.34 -19.10 16.54
C ARG A 468 -6.64 -19.33 18.01
N GLU A 469 -5.72 -18.93 18.87
CA GLU A 469 -5.84 -19.01 20.33
C GLU A 469 -5.34 -17.74 21.02
N ILE A 470 -5.68 -17.56 22.30
CA ILE A 470 -5.21 -16.39 23.08
C ILE A 470 -3.69 -16.53 23.28
N ALA A 471 -2.95 -15.48 22.95
CA ALA A 471 -1.52 -15.45 23.12
C ALA A 471 -1.14 -15.56 24.61
N GLU A 472 -0.04 -16.25 24.86
CA GLU A 472 0.48 -16.52 26.21
C GLU A 472 1.97 -16.20 26.21
N THR A 473 2.42 -15.46 27.22
CA THR A 473 3.85 -15.17 27.40
C THR A 473 4.61 -16.43 27.77
N SER A 474 5.94 -16.41 27.63
CA SER A 474 6.80 -17.55 27.99
C SER A 474 6.63 -18.01 29.45
N ASN A 475 6.17 -17.13 30.34
CA ASN A 475 5.89 -17.42 31.75
C ASN A 475 4.43 -17.86 32.03
N GLY A 476 3.62 -18.05 30.99
CA GLY A 476 2.25 -18.56 31.11
C GLY A 476 1.15 -17.50 31.29
N THR A 477 1.46 -16.21 31.07
CA THR A 477 0.46 -15.15 31.24
C THR A 477 -0.38 -15.00 29.98
N LYS A 478 -1.68 -15.29 30.08
CA LYS A 478 -2.64 -15.12 28.98
C LYS A 478 -2.96 -13.66 28.71
N LEU A 479 -2.83 -13.23 27.47
CA LEU A 479 -3.03 -11.85 27.02
C LEU A 479 -4.49 -11.54 26.66
N LYS A 480 -5.40 -11.76 27.63
CA LYS A 480 -6.83 -11.47 27.49
C LYS A 480 -7.19 -10.20 28.25
N ASN A 481 -7.97 -9.32 27.63
CA ASN A 481 -8.45 -8.06 28.23
C ASN A 481 -7.33 -7.12 28.75
N VAL A 482 -6.20 -7.07 28.04
CA VAL A 482 -5.10 -6.15 28.34
C VAL A 482 -5.61 -4.71 28.17
N SER A 483 -5.30 -3.83 29.11
CA SER A 483 -5.79 -2.44 29.11
C SER A 483 -4.82 -1.48 28.43
N LEU A 484 -5.33 -0.67 27.51
CA LEU A 484 -4.64 0.49 26.95
C LEU A 484 -5.30 1.75 27.51
N THR A 485 -4.50 2.69 27.99
CA THR A 485 -4.94 3.86 28.79
C THR A 485 -4.04 5.07 28.51
N ALA A 486 -4.47 6.26 28.93
CA ALA A 486 -3.58 7.43 28.86
C ALA A 486 -2.28 7.24 29.68
N SER A 487 -2.33 6.52 30.82
CA SER A 487 -1.15 6.31 31.68
C SER A 487 -0.05 5.46 31.05
N ASN A 488 -0.39 4.49 30.20
CA ASN A 488 0.59 3.72 29.44
C ASN A 488 0.80 4.27 28.02
N LYS A 489 0.43 5.54 27.80
CA LYS A 489 0.52 6.21 26.50
C LYS A 489 -0.20 5.42 25.39
N TRP A 490 -1.31 4.77 25.74
CA TRP A 490 -2.10 3.95 24.83
C TRP A 490 -1.27 2.87 24.14
N SER A 491 -0.26 2.33 24.82
CA SER A 491 0.69 1.36 24.26
C SER A 491 1.05 0.28 25.28
N VAL A 492 1.19 -0.96 24.81
CA VAL A 492 1.78 -2.08 25.55
C VAL A 492 2.69 -2.85 24.61
N SER A 493 3.79 -3.42 25.13
CA SER A 493 4.67 -4.29 24.34
C SER A 493 5.04 -5.57 25.09
N TRP A 494 5.38 -6.60 24.32
CA TRP A 494 5.80 -7.91 24.80
C TRP A 494 7.01 -8.41 24.02
N SER A 495 8.08 -8.75 24.73
CA SER A 495 9.32 -9.30 24.18
C SER A 495 9.49 -10.81 24.41
N ASP A 496 8.59 -11.43 25.18
CA ASP A 496 8.67 -12.82 25.62
C ASP A 496 7.57 -13.72 25.04
N LEU A 497 7.01 -13.33 23.88
CA LEU A 497 6.03 -14.13 23.15
C LEU A 497 6.71 -15.24 22.32
N PRO A 498 6.22 -16.50 22.37
CA PRO A 498 6.82 -17.60 21.61
C PRO A 498 6.85 -17.35 20.09
N ALA A 499 8.02 -17.46 19.46
CA ALA A 499 8.13 -17.25 18.00
C ALA A 499 7.60 -18.44 17.18
N THR A 500 7.60 -19.65 17.76
CA THR A 500 7.22 -20.88 17.08
C THR A 500 6.40 -21.81 17.97
N GLY A 501 5.56 -22.63 17.34
CA GLY A 501 4.88 -23.77 17.94
C GLY A 501 5.41 -25.09 17.39
N THR A 502 4.98 -26.20 17.96
CA THR A 502 5.28 -27.55 17.47
C THR A 502 3.99 -28.35 17.41
N ASP A 503 3.72 -28.97 16.27
CA ASP A 503 2.53 -29.81 16.10
C ASP A 503 2.70 -31.19 16.77
N ALA A 504 1.65 -32.03 16.68
CA ALA A 504 1.68 -33.38 17.26
C ALA A 504 2.71 -34.31 16.59
N ASP A 505 3.13 -34.00 15.37
CA ASP A 505 4.08 -34.77 14.58
C ASP A 505 5.54 -34.29 14.80
N GLY A 506 5.74 -33.26 15.61
CA GLY A 506 7.05 -32.68 15.92
C GLY A 506 7.53 -31.63 14.92
N ASN A 507 6.69 -31.21 13.97
CA ASN A 507 7.04 -30.14 13.03
C ASN A 507 6.93 -28.79 13.71
N THR A 508 7.94 -27.95 13.54
CA THR A 508 7.95 -26.58 14.05
C THR A 508 7.33 -25.64 13.03
N PHE A 509 6.46 -24.74 13.49
CA PHE A 509 5.84 -23.72 12.66
C PHE A 509 5.93 -22.34 13.34
N PRO A 510 6.00 -21.24 12.57
CA PRO A 510 6.01 -19.89 13.14
C PRO A 510 4.63 -19.48 13.65
N TYR A 511 4.60 -18.79 14.79
CA TYR A 511 3.40 -18.10 15.26
C TYR A 511 3.29 -16.71 14.65
N TYR A 512 2.06 -16.29 14.39
CA TYR A 512 1.70 -14.94 13.98
C TYR A 512 0.70 -14.35 14.96
N TYR A 513 0.88 -13.08 15.30
CA TYR A 513 0.12 -12.38 16.33
C TYR A 513 -0.87 -11.41 15.74
N THR A 514 -2.09 -11.44 16.26
CA THR A 514 -3.19 -10.52 15.92
C THR A 514 -3.84 -10.00 17.19
N VAL A 515 -4.59 -8.90 17.09
CA VAL A 515 -5.19 -8.20 18.21
C VAL A 515 -6.63 -7.85 17.90
N GLU A 516 -7.47 -7.92 18.91
CA GLU A 516 -8.88 -7.54 18.82
C GLU A 516 -9.23 -6.57 19.95
N GLU A 517 -9.76 -5.40 19.58
CA GLU A 517 -10.44 -4.54 20.54
C GLU A 517 -11.77 -5.18 20.94
N THR A 518 -11.91 -5.47 22.23
CA THR A 518 -13.07 -6.22 22.77
C THR A 518 -14.22 -5.31 23.19
N VAL A 519 -14.06 -3.99 23.05
CA VAL A 519 -15.03 -3.00 23.48
C VAL A 519 -15.52 -2.23 22.27
N ASN A 520 -16.81 -2.33 21.97
CA ASN A 520 -17.43 -1.48 20.95
C ASN A 520 -17.67 -0.08 21.52
N ILE A 521 -17.23 0.95 20.80
CA ILE A 521 -17.36 2.35 21.21
C ILE A 521 -18.34 3.06 20.27
N PRO A 522 -19.55 3.39 20.74
CA PRO A 522 -20.57 3.99 19.88
C PRO A 522 -20.08 5.26 19.17
N GLY A 523 -20.34 5.34 17.86
CA GLY A 523 -19.94 6.48 17.02
C GLY A 523 -18.49 6.43 16.54
N TYR A 524 -17.79 5.30 16.68
CA TYR A 524 -16.44 5.10 16.16
C TYR A 524 -16.34 3.83 15.31
N LYS A 525 -15.57 3.91 14.22
CA LYS A 525 -15.12 2.78 13.41
C LYS A 525 -13.75 2.35 13.91
N THR A 526 -13.62 1.08 14.25
CA THR A 526 -12.32 0.48 14.56
C THR A 526 -11.69 -0.07 13.30
N THR A 527 -10.44 0.31 13.02
CA THR A 527 -9.61 -0.24 11.95
C THR A 527 -8.23 -0.62 12.50
N TYR A 528 -7.53 -1.47 11.76
CA TYR A 528 -6.24 -1.97 12.18
C TYR A 528 -5.17 -1.80 11.10
N LEU A 529 -3.92 -1.56 11.52
CA LEU A 529 -2.73 -1.67 10.68
C LEU A 529 -1.85 -2.81 11.22
N ASN A 530 -1.26 -3.60 10.31
CA ASN A 530 -0.42 -4.76 10.63
C ASN A 530 -1.11 -5.86 11.45
N ASN A 531 -2.44 -6.01 11.32
CA ASN A 531 -3.20 -6.97 12.13
C ASN A 531 -3.62 -8.25 11.40
N SER A 532 -3.13 -8.47 10.18
CA SER A 532 -3.35 -9.73 9.45
C SER A 532 -2.54 -10.89 10.06
N GLY A 533 -1.56 -10.59 10.91
CA GLY A 533 -0.69 -11.51 11.64
C GLY A 533 0.77 -11.15 11.43
N ILE A 534 1.46 -10.74 12.50
CA ILE A 534 2.88 -10.37 12.49
C ILE A 534 3.70 -11.22 13.46
N LYS A 535 5.00 -11.36 13.22
CA LYS A 535 5.92 -12.08 14.13
C LYS A 535 6.47 -11.18 15.22
N THR A 536 6.84 -9.97 14.82
CA THR A 536 7.27 -8.84 15.64
C THR A 536 6.82 -7.56 14.93
N GLY A 537 6.90 -6.41 15.59
CA GLY A 537 6.49 -5.13 15.05
C GLY A 537 5.30 -4.52 15.79
N ILE A 538 4.72 -3.50 15.17
CA ILE A 538 3.70 -2.66 15.79
C ILE A 538 2.35 -2.89 15.10
N ILE A 539 1.34 -3.23 15.90
CA ILE A 539 -0.07 -3.27 15.51
C ILE A 539 -0.72 -1.98 15.99
N TYR A 540 -1.28 -1.22 15.06
CA TYR A 540 -2.07 -0.04 15.40
C TYR A 540 -3.55 -0.38 15.38
N ILE A 541 -4.25 0.05 16.42
CA ILE A 541 -5.70 0.02 16.51
C ILE A 541 -6.16 1.47 16.43
N THR A 542 -6.98 1.82 15.44
CA THR A 542 -7.48 3.18 15.27
C THR A 542 -8.98 3.21 15.49
N ASN A 543 -9.46 4.03 16.42
CA ASN A 543 -10.88 4.40 16.47
C ASN A 543 -11.06 5.76 15.83
N GLN A 544 -11.68 5.77 14.65
CA GLN A 544 -12.02 6.98 13.91
C GLN A 544 -13.49 7.34 14.14
N LYS A 545 -13.77 8.57 14.52
CA LYS A 545 -15.14 9.05 14.75
C LYS A 545 -15.96 8.98 13.45
N GLU A 546 -17.10 8.32 13.49
CA GLU A 546 -18.06 8.26 12.38
C GLU A 546 -19.05 9.43 12.42
N ASP A 547 -19.77 9.61 11.32
CA ASP A 547 -20.95 10.48 11.32
C ASP A 547 -21.96 9.96 12.35
N ASP A 548 -22.57 10.88 13.09
CA ASP A 548 -23.85 10.58 13.74
C ASP A 548 -24.74 10.04 12.62
N LYS A 549 -25.30 8.82 12.78
CA LYS A 549 -26.26 8.29 11.82
C LYS A 549 -27.27 9.39 11.55
N ILE A 550 -27.20 10.01 10.37
CA ILE A 550 -28.24 10.91 9.91
C ILE A 550 -29.46 10.01 9.79
N THR A 551 -30.32 10.02 10.79
CA THR A 551 -31.70 9.63 10.58
C THR A 551 -32.19 10.64 9.57
N LEU A 552 -32.20 10.24 8.30
CA LEU A 552 -32.94 10.98 7.29
C LEU A 552 -34.31 11.23 7.92
N PRO A 553 -34.81 12.48 8.01
CA PRO A 553 -36.23 12.65 8.23
C PRO A 553 -36.93 11.80 7.16
N GLU A 554 -38.04 11.16 7.47
CA GLU A 554 -38.81 10.43 6.46
C GLU A 554 -39.01 11.37 5.25
N THR A 555 -38.19 11.23 4.21
CA THR A 555 -38.30 11.99 2.96
C THR A 555 -39.33 11.27 2.10
N GLY A 556 -40.53 11.17 2.67
CA GLY A 556 -41.78 10.86 2.01
C GLY A 556 -42.73 11.88 2.57
N GLY A 557 -42.72 13.10 2.01
CA GLY A 557 -43.76 14.06 2.31
C GLY A 557 -45.09 13.35 2.17
N THR A 558 -45.92 13.38 3.22
CA THR A 558 -47.28 12.84 3.21
C THR A 558 -47.91 13.27 1.90
N GLY A 559 -48.12 12.35 0.97
CA GLY A 559 -48.56 12.69 -0.38
C GLY A 559 -49.94 13.35 -0.37
N THR A 560 -50.70 13.20 -1.44
CA THR A 560 -52.05 13.77 -1.56
C THR A 560 -53.00 13.48 -0.38
N TYR A 561 -52.68 12.55 0.53
CA TYR A 561 -53.39 12.20 1.75
C TYR A 561 -54.03 13.38 2.51
N TRP A 562 -53.31 14.49 2.81
CA TRP A 562 -53.94 15.64 3.49
C TRP A 562 -54.93 16.40 2.61
N TYR A 563 -54.66 16.49 1.30
CA TYR A 563 -55.58 17.09 0.34
C TYR A 563 -56.80 16.18 0.07
N THR A 564 -56.62 14.87 0.07
CA THR A 564 -57.71 13.88 -0.07
C THR A 564 -58.55 13.83 1.19
N MET A 565 -57.93 13.87 2.39
CA MET A 565 -58.63 13.90 3.67
C MET A 565 -59.38 15.22 3.88
N GLY A 566 -58.77 16.36 3.50
CA GLY A 566 -59.45 17.66 3.46
C GLY A 566 -60.59 17.70 2.44
N GLY A 567 -60.39 17.12 1.24
CA GLY A 567 -61.42 17.01 0.21
C GLY A 567 -62.60 16.12 0.62
N VAL A 568 -62.34 14.97 1.23
CA VAL A 568 -63.37 14.07 1.76
C VAL A 568 -64.15 14.73 2.90
N LEU A 569 -63.50 15.48 3.78
CA LEU A 569 -64.18 16.24 4.84
C LEU A 569 -65.05 17.38 4.27
N LEU A 570 -64.60 18.07 3.22
CA LEU A 570 -65.41 19.10 2.54
C LEU A 570 -66.62 18.50 1.81
N ILE A 571 -66.46 17.35 1.16
CA ILE A 571 -67.57 16.63 0.51
C ILE A 571 -68.56 16.10 1.55
N ALA A 572 -68.07 15.53 2.66
CA ALA A 572 -68.92 15.09 3.76
C ALA A 572 -69.65 16.27 4.43
N GLY A 573 -68.98 17.41 4.61
CA GLY A 573 -69.59 18.65 5.12
C GLY A 573 -70.65 19.21 4.18
N ALA A 574 -70.38 19.24 2.87
CA ALA A 574 -71.36 19.68 1.87
C ALA A 574 -72.58 18.73 1.81
N ALA A 575 -72.35 17.42 1.84
CA ALA A 575 -73.41 16.41 1.89
C ALA A 575 -74.25 16.53 3.17
N PHE A 576 -73.63 16.78 4.32
CA PHE A 576 -74.32 17.02 5.59
C PHE A 576 -75.15 18.31 5.57
N LEU A 577 -74.65 19.39 4.96
CA LEU A 577 -75.41 20.65 4.82
C LEU A 577 -76.59 20.51 3.85
N ILE A 578 -76.42 19.75 2.75
CA ILE A 578 -77.51 19.44 1.82
C ILE A 578 -78.56 18.53 2.50
N TYR A 579 -78.12 17.53 3.25
CA TYR A 579 -78.98 16.67 4.06
C TYR A 579 -79.76 17.46 5.11
N LYS A 580 -79.10 18.36 5.86
CA LYS A 580 -79.73 19.26 6.83
C LYS A 580 -80.74 20.21 6.16
N LYS A 581 -80.41 20.75 4.98
CA LYS A 581 -81.32 21.61 4.18
C LYS A 581 -82.54 20.83 3.66
N HIS A 582 -82.38 19.55 3.30
CA HIS A 582 -83.49 18.69 2.93
C HIS A 582 -84.37 18.31 4.13
N MET A 583 -83.79 18.05 5.30
CA MET A 583 -84.55 17.76 6.53
C MET A 583 -85.30 18.98 7.08
N GLN A 584 -84.81 20.20 6.85
CA GLN A 584 -85.53 21.43 7.23
C GLN A 584 -86.72 21.77 6.32
N LYS A 585 -86.82 21.18 5.13
CA LYS A 585 -87.98 21.36 4.23
C LYS A 585 -89.06 20.28 4.38
N GLY A 586 -88.87 19.31 5.29
CA GLY A 586 -89.80 18.22 5.56
C GLY A 586 -90.87 18.49 6.63
N GLY A 587 -91.13 19.74 7.00
CA GLY A 587 -92.06 20.06 8.09
C GLY A 587 -92.82 21.37 7.93
N LYS A 588 -93.88 21.36 7.10
CA LYS A 588 -95.23 21.90 7.39
C LYS A 588 -96.09 21.99 6.12
N ARG A 589 -97.10 21.11 6.03
CA ARG A 589 -98.41 21.42 5.43
C ARG A 589 -99.25 22.06 6.52
N ILE A 590 -99.81 23.26 6.35
CA ILE A 590 -101.18 23.60 6.79
C ILE A 590 -101.72 24.78 5.95
N TRP A 591 -102.92 24.55 5.38
CA TRP A 591 -103.85 25.39 4.60
C TRP A 591 -103.39 25.98 3.27
#